data_AF-A0A3S1B4P6-F1
#
_entry.id   AF-A0A3S1B4P6-F1
#
_cell.length_a   1.000
_cell.length_b   1.000
_cell.length_c   1.000
_cell.angle_alpha   90.00
_cell.angle_beta   90.00
_cell.angle_gamma   90.00
#
_symmetry.space_group_name_H-M   'P 1'
#
loop_
_entity.id
_entity.type
_entity.pdbx_description
1 polymer ?
#
loop_
_entity_poly.entity_id
_entity_poly.type
_entity_poly.pdbx_seq_one_letter_code
_entity_poly.pdbx_strand_id
1 'polypeptide(L)'
;GSENGLSLILNVEQYEYMPGPSDAAGVKILLHHPHQFPQVRGLGLVLPAGSFAFVGTSIISFNNLPEPHGQCSSPPLRHFQHYSTEACQVDCKTRLLQDLCGCRLYYMPDTHGVPKCTLEQYYKCYIPNTENNTDQLQQEFTSSCLCPVPCQFLSYDTSVSQAVTSPLSVDRFLAQTDQSELQARYDAARDV
;
A
#
# COMPACT_ATOMS: atom_id res chain seq x y z
N GLY A 1 3.87 18.95 17.68
CA GLY A 1 4.98 18.14 18.24
C GLY A 1 4.49 16.72 18.44
N SER A 2 5.40 15.76 18.64
CA SER A 2 5.09 14.32 18.72
C SER A 2 4.04 13.96 19.78
N GLU A 3 3.93 14.72 20.87
CA GLU A 3 2.95 14.48 21.94
C GLU A 3 1.49 14.69 21.55
N ASN A 4 1.22 15.52 20.53
CA ASN A 4 -0.12 15.80 20.02
C ASN A 4 -0.37 15.14 18.65
N GLY A 5 0.50 14.21 18.27
CA GLY A 5 0.39 13.45 17.03
C GLY A 5 -0.33 12.12 17.24
N LEU A 6 -0.38 11.34 16.17
CA LEU A 6 -0.79 9.94 16.24
C LEU A 6 0.31 9.13 16.95
N SER A 7 -0.03 8.47 18.06
CA SER A 7 0.85 7.55 18.78
C SER A 7 0.27 6.14 18.72
N LEU A 8 1.05 5.18 18.22
CA LEU A 8 0.65 3.80 18.03
C LEU A 8 1.69 2.86 18.63
N ILE A 9 1.21 1.81 19.30
CA ILE A 9 2.01 0.64 19.67
C ILE A 9 1.39 -0.53 18.90
N LEU A 10 2.18 -1.20 18.06
CA LEU A 10 1.71 -2.27 17.18
C LEU A 10 2.30 -3.60 17.64
N ASN A 11 1.43 -4.59 17.86
CA ASN A 11 1.85 -5.97 18.08
C ASN A 11 2.07 -6.66 16.73
N VAL A 12 3.32 -7.03 16.44
CA VAL A 12 3.67 -7.72 15.19
C VAL A 12 3.83 -9.21 15.48
N GLU A 13 2.82 -9.99 15.12
CA GLU A 13 2.74 -11.44 15.38
C GLU A 13 3.55 -12.22 14.33
N GLN A 14 4.88 -12.13 14.43
CA GLN A 14 5.83 -12.76 13.49
C GLN A 14 5.62 -14.28 13.34
N TYR A 15 5.06 -14.94 14.35
CA TYR A 15 4.80 -16.37 14.35
C TYR A 15 3.59 -16.77 13.48
N GLU A 16 2.72 -15.83 13.10
CA GLU A 16 1.60 -16.10 12.17
C GLU A 16 1.94 -15.75 10.71
N TYR A 17 3.21 -15.43 10.42
CA TYR A 17 3.61 -15.04 9.07
C TYR A 17 3.49 -16.22 8.09
N MET A 18 2.73 -15.99 7.03
CA MET A 18 2.67 -16.93 5.91
C MET A 18 3.94 -16.80 5.05
N PRO A 19 4.53 -17.92 4.59
CA PRO A 19 5.59 -17.88 3.59
C PRO A 19 5.15 -17.06 2.37
N GLY A 20 6.00 -16.14 1.93
CA GLY A 20 5.63 -15.20 0.89
C GLY A 20 6.85 -14.54 0.24
N PRO A 21 6.63 -13.53 -0.61
CA PRO A 21 7.72 -12.86 -1.33
C PRO A 21 8.57 -11.93 -0.45
N SER A 22 8.25 -11.79 0.84
CA SER A 22 8.98 -10.94 1.77
C SER A 22 9.15 -11.63 3.12
N ASP A 23 10.39 -11.73 3.58
CA ASP A 23 10.77 -12.30 4.88
C ASP A 23 10.98 -11.22 5.95
N ALA A 24 10.58 -9.97 5.67
CA ALA A 24 10.83 -8.85 6.56
C ALA A 24 9.79 -8.80 7.69
N ALA A 25 10.25 -8.80 8.94
CA ALA A 25 9.42 -8.62 10.11
C ALA A 25 9.23 -7.12 10.44
N GLY A 26 8.00 -6.64 10.40
CA GLY A 26 7.70 -5.25 10.68
C GLY A 26 6.36 -4.79 10.14
N VAL A 27 6.24 -3.48 9.95
CA VAL A 27 5.03 -2.84 9.44
C VAL A 27 5.36 -1.93 8.26
N LYS A 28 4.43 -1.85 7.31
CA LYS A 28 4.51 -0.90 6.20
C LYS A 28 3.44 0.18 6.37
N ILE A 29 3.86 1.43 6.41
CA ILE A 29 3.00 2.59 6.69
C ILE A 29 3.02 3.53 5.49
N LEU A 30 1.86 4.03 5.10
CA LEU A 30 1.71 5.04 4.04
C LEU A 30 0.88 6.19 4.57
N LEU A 31 1.38 7.42 4.44
CA LEU A 31 0.61 8.63 4.66
C LEU A 31 0.12 9.13 3.31
N HIS A 32 -1.19 9.32 3.18
CA HIS A 32 -1.82 9.76 1.93
C HIS A 32 -3.13 10.51 2.22
N HIS A 33 -3.67 11.17 1.20
CA HIS A 33 -4.96 11.85 1.31
C HIS A 33 -6.11 10.83 1.43
N PRO A 34 -7.18 11.08 2.22
CA PRO A 34 -8.28 10.12 2.44
C PRO A 34 -8.98 9.62 1.17
N HIS A 35 -8.97 10.42 0.09
CA HIS A 35 -9.59 10.08 -1.19
C HIS A 35 -8.62 9.50 -2.23
N GLN A 36 -7.34 9.33 -1.89
CA GLN A 36 -6.34 8.68 -2.75
C GLN A 36 -6.34 7.17 -2.54
N PHE A 37 -6.04 6.43 -3.61
CA PHE A 37 -5.84 4.98 -3.49
C PHE A 37 -4.57 4.66 -2.69
N PRO A 38 -4.65 3.83 -1.62
CA PRO A 38 -3.50 3.55 -0.77
C PRO A 38 -2.54 2.55 -1.43
N GLN A 39 -1.57 3.03 -2.20
CA GLN A 39 -0.57 2.19 -2.87
C GLN A 39 0.56 1.75 -1.93
N VAL A 40 0.22 1.11 -0.81
CA VAL A 40 1.15 0.71 0.27
C VAL A 40 2.27 -0.17 -0.28
N ARG A 41 1.99 -1.08 -1.22
CA ARG A 41 3.02 -1.95 -1.84
C ARG A 41 4.16 -1.15 -2.47
N GLY A 42 3.88 -0.02 -3.13
CA GLY A 42 4.89 0.78 -3.83
C GLY A 42 5.44 1.94 -3.02
N LEU A 43 4.59 2.64 -2.26
CA LEU A 43 4.93 3.94 -1.65
C LEU A 43 5.12 3.90 -0.13
N GLY A 44 4.78 2.79 0.53
CA GLY A 44 4.85 2.72 1.99
C GLY A 44 6.29 2.69 2.52
N LEU A 45 6.49 3.32 3.67
CA LEU A 45 7.69 3.26 4.50
C LEU A 45 7.67 1.97 5.32
N VAL A 46 8.83 1.35 5.55
CA VAL A 46 8.94 0.09 6.32
C VAL A 46 9.60 0.36 7.66
N LEU A 47 9.00 -0.11 8.75
CA LEU A 47 9.57 -0.05 10.10
C LEU A 47 9.76 -1.48 10.63
N PRO A 48 10.95 -1.81 11.17
CA PRO A 48 11.20 -3.14 11.71
C PRO A 48 10.48 -3.37 13.04
N ALA A 49 10.09 -4.61 13.31
CA ALA A 49 9.62 -5.00 14.64
C ALA A 49 10.71 -4.78 15.70
N GLY A 50 10.33 -4.53 16.95
CA GLY A 50 11.28 -4.26 18.04
C GLY A 50 11.97 -2.89 17.97
N SER A 51 11.46 -1.98 17.15
CA SER A 51 11.90 -0.59 17.10
C SER A 51 10.80 0.36 17.56
N PHE A 52 11.20 1.57 17.96
CA PHE A 52 10.30 2.71 18.02
C PHE A 52 10.78 3.74 17.00
N ALA A 53 9.84 4.44 16.38
CA ALA A 53 10.14 5.44 15.37
C ALA A 53 9.25 6.68 15.52
N PHE A 54 9.86 7.84 15.31
CA PHE A 54 9.15 9.09 15.06
C PHE A 54 9.09 9.31 13.54
N VAL A 55 7.88 9.45 13.03
CA VAL A 55 7.63 9.81 11.64
C VAL A 55 7.22 11.28 11.63
N GLY A 56 8.18 12.15 11.29
CA GLY A 56 7.90 13.55 11.00
C GLY A 56 7.19 13.67 9.66
N THR A 57 6.20 14.55 9.56
CA THR A 57 5.41 14.72 8.33
C THR A 57 5.30 16.19 7.97
N SER A 58 5.68 16.51 6.74
CA SER A 58 5.51 17.82 6.12
C SER A 58 4.44 17.69 5.02
N ILE A 59 3.36 18.44 5.13
CA ILE A 59 2.31 18.47 4.11
C ILE A 59 2.65 19.57 3.12
N ILE A 60 2.84 19.19 1.85
CA ILE A 60 3.16 20.11 0.77
C ILE A 60 1.95 20.20 -0.15
N SER A 61 1.43 21.42 -0.32
CA SER A 61 0.32 21.68 -1.26
C SER A 61 0.88 22.10 -2.61
N PHE A 62 0.48 21.40 -3.67
CA PHE A 62 0.83 21.72 -5.04
C PHE A 62 -0.36 22.37 -5.74
N ASN A 63 -0.09 23.44 -6.48
CA ASN A 63 -1.03 24.16 -7.34
C ASN A 63 -0.38 24.35 -8.72
N ASN A 64 -0.61 23.39 -9.62
CA ASN A 64 -0.09 23.40 -10.98
C ASN A 64 -1.04 24.15 -11.93
N LEU A 65 -0.48 24.70 -12.99
CA LEU A 65 -1.25 25.39 -14.03
C LEU A 65 -1.68 24.42 -15.15
N PRO A 66 -2.91 24.55 -15.69
CA PRO A 66 -3.33 23.83 -16.87
C PRO A 66 -2.72 24.43 -18.15
N GLU A 67 -3.03 23.84 -19.31
CA GLU A 67 -2.63 24.41 -20.60
C GLU A 67 -3.10 25.86 -20.76
N PRO A 68 -2.30 26.74 -21.38
CA PRO A 68 -1.02 26.50 -22.05
C PRO A 68 0.22 26.56 -21.15
N HIS A 69 0.06 26.88 -19.86
CA HIS A 69 1.20 27.14 -18.95
C HIS A 69 1.71 25.89 -18.22
N GLY A 70 0.97 24.80 -18.29
CA GLY A 70 1.36 23.48 -17.81
C GLY A 70 0.49 22.38 -18.42
N GLN A 71 0.59 21.16 -17.91
CA GLN A 71 -0.10 19.98 -18.45
C GLN A 71 -0.93 19.24 -17.39
N CYS A 72 -1.25 19.91 -16.28
CA CYS A 72 -2.05 19.28 -15.24
C CYS A 72 -3.48 19.03 -15.74
N SER A 73 -4.06 17.91 -15.35
CA SER A 73 -5.47 17.60 -15.60
C SER A 73 -5.98 16.53 -14.64
N SER A 74 -7.29 16.43 -14.54
CA SER A 74 -7.95 15.49 -13.63
C SER A 74 -9.13 14.85 -14.35
N PRO A 75 -8.85 13.97 -15.34
CA PRO A 75 -9.90 13.30 -16.11
C PRO A 75 -10.78 12.43 -15.18
N PRO A 76 -12.05 12.20 -15.56
CA PRO A 76 -12.92 11.31 -14.80
C PRO A 76 -12.37 9.87 -14.81
N LEU A 77 -12.53 9.17 -13.68
CA LEU A 77 -12.14 7.77 -13.52
C LEU A 77 -13.38 6.86 -13.59
N ARG A 78 -13.19 5.59 -13.98
CA ARG A 78 -14.31 4.65 -14.11
C ARG A 78 -14.72 4.04 -12.76
N HIS A 79 -13.75 3.82 -11.88
CA HIS A 79 -13.95 3.08 -10.62
C HIS A 79 -13.71 3.93 -9.36
N PHE A 80 -13.32 5.20 -9.51
CA PHE A 80 -13.06 6.11 -8.39
C PHE A 80 -13.82 7.42 -8.58
N GLN A 81 -14.31 7.99 -7.47
CA GLN A 81 -15.03 9.27 -7.49
C GLN A 81 -14.08 10.47 -7.58
N HIS A 82 -12.90 10.37 -6.98
CA HIS A 82 -11.90 11.43 -6.94
C HIS A 82 -10.68 11.04 -7.75
N TYR A 83 -10.21 11.98 -8.57
CA TYR A 83 -9.00 11.79 -9.34
C TYR A 83 -7.77 11.91 -8.44
N SER A 84 -6.89 10.93 -8.53
CA SER A 84 -5.49 11.04 -8.14
C SER A 84 -4.64 10.28 -9.15
N THR A 85 -3.35 10.56 -9.21
CA THR A 85 -2.43 9.86 -10.10
C THR A 85 -2.44 8.36 -9.80
N GLU A 86 -2.46 7.98 -8.52
CA GLU A 86 -2.50 6.58 -8.05
C GLU A 86 -3.83 5.91 -8.42
N ALA A 87 -4.95 6.61 -8.22
CA ALA A 87 -6.27 6.12 -8.59
C ALA A 87 -6.36 5.90 -10.11
N CYS A 88 -5.84 6.82 -10.93
CA CYS A 88 -5.77 6.66 -12.38
C CYS A 88 -4.96 5.43 -12.79
N GLN A 89 -3.78 5.22 -12.18
CA GLN A 89 -2.95 4.07 -12.49
C GLN A 89 -3.66 2.75 -12.18
N VAL A 90 -4.34 2.66 -11.03
CA VAL A 90 -5.08 1.46 -10.64
C VAL A 90 -6.33 1.27 -11.49
N ASP A 91 -7.06 2.35 -11.81
CA ASP A 91 -8.23 2.34 -12.69
C ASP A 91 -7.86 1.79 -14.07
N CYS A 92 -6.79 2.31 -14.66
CA CYS A 92 -6.29 1.88 -15.96
C CYS A 92 -5.82 0.42 -15.95
N LYS A 93 -5.03 0.01 -14.95
CA LYS A 93 -4.58 -1.38 -14.81
C LYS A 93 -5.74 -2.35 -14.61
N THR A 94 -6.77 -1.93 -13.87
CA THR A 94 -7.98 -2.73 -13.64
C THR A 94 -8.73 -2.96 -14.95
N ARG A 95 -8.91 -1.89 -15.75
CA ARG A 95 -9.53 -1.98 -17.07
C ARG A 95 -8.74 -2.88 -18.02
N LEU A 96 -7.42 -2.71 -18.09
CA LEU A 96 -6.58 -3.54 -18.96
C LEU A 96 -6.64 -5.02 -18.57
N LEU A 97 -6.62 -5.34 -17.27
CA LEU A 97 -6.73 -6.72 -16.81
C LEU A 97 -8.13 -7.31 -17.07
N GLN A 98 -9.17 -6.49 -16.99
CA GLN A 98 -10.53 -6.89 -17.37
C GLN A 98 -10.61 -7.25 -18.85
N ASP A 99 -10.05 -6.40 -19.71
CA ASP A 99 -10.07 -6.61 -21.16
C ASP A 99 -9.26 -7.85 -21.57
N LEU A 100 -8.13 -8.11 -20.89
CA LEU A 100 -7.24 -9.24 -21.18
C LEU A 100 -7.71 -10.57 -20.58
N CYS A 101 -8.11 -10.58 -19.31
CA CYS A 101 -8.34 -11.80 -18.54
C CYS A 101 -9.79 -11.96 -18.06
N GLY A 102 -10.66 -10.98 -18.30
CA GLY A 102 -12.06 -11.00 -17.85
C GLY A 102 -12.23 -10.98 -16.33
N CYS A 103 -11.20 -10.58 -15.59
CA CYS A 103 -11.18 -10.63 -14.13
C CYS A 103 -10.39 -9.46 -13.53
N ARG A 104 -10.49 -9.29 -12.21
CA ARG A 104 -9.72 -8.29 -11.45
C ARG A 104 -8.97 -8.91 -10.27
N LEU A 105 -7.88 -8.30 -9.85
CA LEU A 105 -7.18 -8.72 -8.63
C LEU A 105 -7.94 -8.29 -7.37
N TYR A 106 -7.60 -8.92 -6.24
CA TYR A 106 -8.28 -8.70 -4.96
C TYR A 106 -8.17 -7.26 -4.45
N TYR A 107 -7.05 -6.58 -4.71
CA TYR A 107 -6.79 -5.21 -4.28
C TYR A 107 -7.36 -4.15 -5.23
N MET A 108 -7.77 -4.55 -6.44
CA MET A 108 -8.32 -3.64 -7.44
C MET A 108 -9.74 -3.21 -7.06
N PRO A 109 -10.14 -1.98 -7.42
CA PRO A 109 -11.46 -1.44 -7.09
C PRO A 109 -12.58 -2.35 -7.61
N ASP A 110 -13.71 -2.31 -6.91
CA ASP A 110 -14.86 -3.09 -7.33
C ASP A 110 -15.45 -2.52 -8.62
N THR A 111 -15.86 -3.43 -9.48
CA THR A 111 -16.31 -3.13 -10.84
C THR A 111 -17.56 -3.95 -11.05
N HIS A 112 -18.71 -3.29 -11.06
CA HIS A 112 -20.03 -3.93 -11.08
C HIS A 112 -20.11 -4.96 -12.24
N GLY A 113 -20.00 -6.24 -11.90
CA GLY A 113 -20.09 -7.36 -12.84
C GLY A 113 -18.79 -8.08 -13.19
N VAL A 114 -17.61 -7.61 -12.76
CA VAL A 114 -16.33 -8.32 -13.01
C VAL A 114 -15.92 -9.14 -11.78
N PRO A 115 -15.75 -10.47 -11.93
CA PRO A 115 -15.33 -11.33 -10.83
C PRO A 115 -13.84 -11.12 -10.48
N LYS A 116 -13.49 -11.47 -9.24
CA LYS A 116 -12.10 -11.61 -8.84
C LYS A 116 -11.46 -12.77 -9.63
N CYS A 117 -10.20 -12.62 -10.01
CA CYS A 117 -9.47 -13.67 -10.72
C CYS A 117 -9.40 -14.95 -9.88
N THR A 118 -9.68 -16.09 -10.51
CA THR A 118 -9.39 -17.41 -9.94
C THR A 118 -7.88 -17.65 -9.89
N LEU A 119 -7.44 -18.65 -9.12
CA LEU A 119 -6.03 -19.07 -9.15
C LEU A 119 -5.58 -19.46 -10.56
N GLU A 120 -6.45 -20.12 -11.34
CA GLU A 120 -6.14 -20.47 -12.72
C GLU A 120 -5.92 -19.23 -13.60
N GLN A 121 -6.83 -18.24 -13.54
CA GLN A 121 -6.67 -16.98 -14.27
C GLN A 121 -5.44 -16.21 -13.82
N TYR A 122 -5.12 -16.24 -12.52
CA TYR A 122 -3.93 -15.60 -11.98
C TYR A 122 -2.65 -16.17 -12.61
N TYR A 123 -2.48 -17.49 -12.55
CA TYR A 123 -1.26 -18.14 -13.06
C TYR A 123 -1.19 -18.22 -14.59
N LYS A 124 -2.32 -18.45 -15.27
CA LYS A 124 -2.35 -18.66 -16.73
C LYS A 124 -2.54 -17.38 -17.54
N CYS A 125 -3.10 -16.32 -16.96
CA CYS A 125 -3.38 -15.07 -17.67
C CYS A 125 -2.64 -13.88 -17.07
N TYR A 126 -2.80 -13.60 -15.77
CA TYR A 126 -2.21 -12.40 -15.17
C TYR A 126 -0.67 -12.45 -15.18
N ILE A 127 -0.05 -13.47 -14.58
CA ILE A 127 1.43 -13.58 -14.49
C ILE A 127 2.13 -13.48 -15.85
N PRO A 128 1.78 -14.28 -16.89
CA PRO A 128 2.49 -14.21 -18.16
C PRO A 128 2.33 -12.86 -18.85
N ASN A 129 1.18 -12.20 -18.72
CA ASN A 129 0.91 -10.93 -19.41
C ASN A 129 1.41 -9.69 -18.67
N THR A 130 1.71 -9.78 -17.36
CA THR A 130 2.04 -8.60 -16.54
C THR A 130 3.34 -8.72 -15.75
N GLU A 131 3.77 -9.93 -15.36
CA GLU A 131 4.97 -10.14 -14.54
C GLU A 131 6.13 -10.81 -15.32
N ASN A 132 5.85 -11.67 -16.29
CA ASN A 132 6.88 -12.45 -17.00
C ASN A 132 7.18 -12.01 -18.45
N ASN A 133 6.33 -11.22 -19.11
CA ASN A 133 6.61 -10.71 -20.46
C ASN A 133 7.35 -9.37 -20.41
N THR A 134 8.67 -9.45 -20.59
CA THR A 134 9.54 -8.31 -20.86
C THR A 134 9.15 -7.65 -22.20
N ASP A 135 8.93 -6.35 -22.12
CA ASP A 135 8.85 -5.35 -23.20
C ASP A 135 7.50 -5.04 -23.84
N GLN A 136 6.78 -5.94 -24.52
CA GLN A 136 5.63 -5.49 -25.35
C GLN A 136 4.36 -5.13 -24.55
N LEU A 137 3.85 -6.04 -23.72
CA LEU A 137 2.65 -5.76 -22.91
C LEU A 137 2.94 -4.78 -21.80
N GLN A 138 4.14 -4.80 -21.22
CA GLN A 138 4.54 -3.79 -20.24
C GLN A 138 4.69 -2.40 -20.87
N GLN A 139 5.15 -2.30 -22.12
CA GLN A 139 5.10 -1.05 -22.89
C GLN A 139 3.67 -0.66 -23.24
N GLU A 140 2.76 -1.57 -23.59
CA GLU A 140 1.34 -1.24 -23.79
C GLU A 140 0.67 -0.78 -22.49
N PHE A 141 0.93 -1.44 -21.36
CA PHE A 141 0.46 -1.01 -20.04
C PHE A 141 1.02 0.37 -19.65
N THR A 142 2.27 0.66 -20.00
CA THR A 142 2.94 1.92 -19.65
C THR A 142 2.57 3.05 -20.63
N SER A 143 2.35 2.74 -21.91
CA SER A 143 1.97 3.72 -22.95
C SER A 143 0.47 3.99 -23.00
N SER A 144 -0.37 3.02 -22.64
CA SER A 144 -1.84 3.15 -22.67
C SER A 144 -2.40 3.88 -21.45
N CYS A 145 -1.67 3.90 -20.32
CA CYS A 145 -2.11 4.54 -19.08
C CYS A 145 -1.53 5.94 -18.96
N LEU A 146 -2.12 6.90 -19.67
CA LEU A 146 -1.83 8.32 -19.51
C LEU A 146 -2.51 8.85 -18.23
N CYS A 147 -1.74 8.96 -17.15
CA CYS A 147 -2.19 9.49 -15.86
C CYS A 147 -1.51 10.83 -15.55
N PRO A 148 -2.09 11.96 -16.00
CA PRO A 148 -1.54 13.28 -15.76
C PRO A 148 -1.56 13.65 -14.28
N VAL A 149 -0.66 14.56 -13.88
CA VAL A 149 -0.68 15.09 -12.51
C VAL A 149 -1.91 16.00 -12.32
N PRO A 150 -2.61 15.91 -11.18
CA PRO A 150 -3.70 16.82 -10.88
C PRO A 150 -3.21 18.26 -10.72
N CYS A 151 -4.10 19.22 -10.98
CA CYS A 151 -3.77 20.64 -10.81
C CYS A 151 -3.64 21.03 -9.34
N GLN A 152 -4.37 20.37 -8.45
CA GLN A 152 -4.27 20.59 -7.01
C GLN A 152 -4.15 19.25 -6.30
N PHE A 153 -3.13 19.08 -5.47
CA PHE A 153 -2.98 17.90 -4.62
C PHE A 153 -2.07 18.19 -3.43
N LEU A 154 -2.16 17.31 -2.43
CA LEU A 154 -1.29 17.30 -1.27
C LEU A 154 -0.28 16.16 -1.40
N SER A 155 0.97 16.44 -1.10
CA SER A 155 2.01 15.43 -0.87
C SER A 155 2.36 15.39 0.61
N TYR A 156 2.61 14.19 1.11
CA TYR A 156 2.99 13.94 2.50
C TYR A 156 4.46 13.51 2.50
N ASP A 157 5.35 14.46 2.72
CA ASP A 157 6.78 14.17 2.81
C ASP A 157 7.13 13.74 4.23
N THR A 158 7.79 12.59 4.36
CA THR A 158 8.01 11.92 5.65
C THR A 158 9.48 11.80 5.96
N SER A 159 9.86 12.18 7.19
CA SER A 159 11.19 11.93 7.73
C SER A 159 11.11 10.94 8.90
N VAL A 160 11.99 9.94 8.89
CA VAL A 160 11.95 8.85 9.86
C VAL A 160 13.17 8.96 10.78
N SER A 161 12.91 8.98 12.08
CA SER A 161 13.92 8.85 13.12
C SER A 161 13.59 7.62 13.95
N GLN A 162 14.48 6.62 13.95
CA GLN A 162 14.20 5.33 14.59
C GLN A 162 15.31 4.92 15.55
N ALA A 163 14.94 4.14 16.56
CA ALA A 163 15.88 3.46 17.43
C ALA A 163 15.31 2.12 17.88
N VAL A 164 16.21 1.23 18.32
CA VAL A 164 15.84 -0.06 18.88
C VAL A 164 15.15 0.13 20.23
N THR A 165 14.13 -0.67 20.49
CA THR A 165 13.48 -0.71 21.81
C THR A 165 14.39 -1.43 22.78
N SER A 166 14.68 -0.83 23.94
CA SER A 166 15.56 -1.46 24.93
C SER A 166 14.86 -2.66 25.58
N PRO A 167 15.59 -3.75 25.91
CA PRO A 167 15.01 -4.91 26.59
C PRO A 167 14.27 -4.54 27.88
N LEU A 168 14.86 -3.65 28.69
CA LEU A 168 14.25 -3.17 29.94
C LEU A 168 12.88 -2.50 29.72
N SER A 169 12.73 -1.73 28.64
CA SER A 169 11.45 -1.10 28.30
C SER A 169 10.41 -2.12 27.87
N VAL A 170 10.83 -3.15 27.12
CA VAL A 170 9.97 -4.27 26.74
C VAL A 170 9.50 -5.03 27.98
N ASP A 171 10.41 -5.42 28.86
CA ASP A 171 10.10 -6.16 30.09
C ASP A 171 9.13 -5.38 30.98
N ARG A 172 9.34 -4.08 31.13
CA ARG A 172 8.47 -3.20 31.91
C ARG A 172 7.07 -3.10 31.30
N PHE A 173 6.98 -2.96 29.98
CA PHE A 173 5.69 -2.90 29.27
C PHE A 173 4.93 -4.22 29.42
N LEU A 174 5.63 -5.33 29.26
CA LEU A 174 5.10 -6.67 29.37
C LEU A 174 4.65 -7.02 30.80
N ALA A 175 5.34 -6.52 31.83
CA ALA A 175 4.95 -6.73 33.23
C ALA A 175 3.57 -6.16 33.60
N GLN A 176 3.05 -5.23 32.80
CA GLN A 176 1.72 -4.63 32.97
C GLN A 176 0.62 -5.37 32.18
N THR A 177 0.99 -6.37 31.37
CA THR A 177 0.09 -7.08 30.47
C THR A 177 -0.12 -8.51 30.97
N ASP A 178 -1.37 -9.00 30.97
CA ASP A 178 -1.64 -10.42 31.19
C ASP A 178 -1.13 -11.22 29.98
N GLN A 179 -0.04 -11.96 30.19
CA GLN A 179 0.62 -12.71 29.12
C GLN A 179 -0.04 -14.04 28.81
N SER A 180 -0.99 -14.51 29.62
CA SER A 180 -1.57 -15.85 29.48
C SER A 180 -2.27 -16.03 28.13
N GLU A 181 -3.00 -15.01 27.68
CA GLU A 181 -3.68 -15.01 26.37
C GLU A 181 -2.70 -14.97 25.20
N LEU A 182 -1.66 -14.13 25.28
CA LEU A 182 -0.61 -14.03 24.25
C LEU A 182 0.17 -15.34 24.13
N GLN A 183 0.50 -15.96 25.26
CA GLN A 183 1.19 -17.25 25.31
C GLN A 183 0.32 -18.36 24.72
N ALA A 184 -0.97 -18.41 25.08
CA ALA A 184 -1.90 -19.38 24.53
C ALA A 184 -2.06 -19.26 23.00
N ARG A 185 -2.10 -18.02 22.47
CA ARG A 185 -2.13 -17.77 21.02
C ARG A 185 -0.84 -18.21 20.33
N TYR A 186 0.31 -17.89 20.92
CA TYR A 186 1.61 -18.32 20.40
C TYR A 186 1.73 -19.85 20.33
N ASP A 187 1.34 -20.53 21.41
CA ASP A 187 1.39 -21.99 21.48
C ASP A 187 0.43 -22.62 20.47
N ALA A 188 -0.81 -22.11 20.35
CA ALA A 188 -1.79 -22.59 19.37
C ALA A 188 -1.35 -22.40 17.91
N ALA A 189 -0.67 -21.29 17.60
CA ALA A 189 -0.16 -21.03 16.26
C ALA A 189 1.01 -21.94 15.86
N ARG A 190 1.72 -22.52 16.84
CA ARG A 190 2.85 -23.43 16.62
C ARG A 190 2.43 -24.88 16.36
N ASP A 191 1.20 -25.24 16.74
CA ASP A 191 0.65 -26.60 16.61
C ASP A 191 -0.01 -26.89 15.24
N VAL A 192 0.15 -26.00 14.24
CA VAL A 192 -0.34 -26.12 12.85
C VAL A 192 0.84 -26.26 11.88
#